data_AF-A0A925HKD8-F1
#
_entry.id   AF-A0A925HKD8-F1
#
_cell.length_a   1.000
_cell.length_b   1.000
_cell.length_c   1.000
_cell.angle_alpha   90.00
_cell.angle_beta   90.00
_cell.angle_gamma   90.00
#
_symmetry.space_group_name_H-M   'P 1'
#
loop_
_entity.id
_entity.type
_entity.pdbx_description
1 polymer ?
#
loop_
_entity_poly.entity_id
_entity_poly.type
_entity_poly.pdbx_seq_one_letter_code
_entity_poly.pdbx_strand_id
1 'polypeptide(L)'
;MKKIVIGIAGVAAILVGGFFALNSYIYNEKQASPVAEHKNAQYVIDGQHIKLEDGKAESEAAPGSASKIVTRYFGNELSTDLNDDGRDDIIFLLTQETGGSGIFHYVVAALNTERGYIGSDGYLLGDRIAPQTIEISPNPRHKNVIVANYADREVGQPMTMQPSVGKSVFLKLDSVSMQWGIVEPSFEGESR
;
A
#
# COMPACT_ATOMS: atom_id res chain seq x y z
N MET A 1 -20.53 -2.01 50.64
CA MET A 1 -19.79 -1.16 49.68
C MET A 1 -18.69 -1.91 48.94
N LYS A 2 -17.66 -2.50 49.59
CA LYS A 2 -16.58 -3.25 48.92
C LYS A 2 -17.03 -4.33 47.91
N LYS A 3 -18.03 -5.16 48.26
CA LYS A 3 -18.53 -6.24 47.37
C LYS A 3 -19.22 -5.72 46.10
N ILE A 4 -19.89 -4.57 46.18
CA ILE A 4 -20.55 -3.92 45.04
C ILE A 4 -19.50 -3.32 44.11
N VAL A 5 -18.46 -2.68 44.66
CA VAL A 5 -17.33 -2.13 43.89
C VAL A 5 -16.56 -3.24 43.16
N ILE A 6 -16.32 -4.39 43.82
CA ILE A 6 -15.66 -5.54 43.19
C ILE A 6 -16.52 -6.13 42.06
N GLY A 7 -17.84 -6.22 42.25
CA GLY A 7 -18.77 -6.66 41.21
C GLY A 7 -18.76 -5.75 39.99
N ILE A 8 -18.81 -4.43 40.19
CA ILE A 8 -18.76 -3.43 39.11
C ILE A 8 -17.41 -3.49 38.37
N ALA A 9 -16.30 -3.61 39.10
CA ALA A 9 -14.97 -3.72 38.49
C ALA A 9 -14.83 -5.00 37.64
N GLY A 10 -15.40 -6.13 38.09
CA GLY A 10 -15.41 -7.37 37.32
C GLY A 10 -16.22 -7.26 36.03
N VAL A 11 -17.40 -6.65 36.08
CA VAL A 11 -18.22 -6.40 34.89
C VAL A 11 -17.51 -5.44 33.92
N ALA A 12 -16.89 -4.37 34.41
CA ALA A 12 -16.13 -3.44 33.59
C ALA A 12 -14.94 -4.12 32.89
N ALA A 13 -14.20 -4.98 33.60
CA ALA A 13 -13.08 -5.73 33.00
C ALA A 13 -13.55 -6.68 31.88
N ILE A 14 -14.71 -7.34 32.05
CA ILE A 14 -15.29 -8.21 31.03
C ILE A 14 -15.73 -7.40 29.81
N LEU A 15 -16.38 -6.24 30.02
CA LEU A 15 -16.80 -5.38 28.91
C LEU A 15 -15.61 -4.80 28.14
N VAL A 16 -14.55 -4.39 28.84
CA VAL A 16 -13.32 -3.91 28.21
C VAL A 16 -12.61 -5.04 27.45
N GLY A 17 -12.44 -6.21 28.07
CA GLY A 17 -11.86 -7.37 27.40
C GLY A 17 -12.67 -7.83 26.19
N GLY A 18 -13.99 -7.86 26.31
CA GLY A 18 -14.91 -8.16 25.22
C GLY A 18 -14.87 -7.12 24.10
N PHE A 19 -14.76 -5.84 24.43
CA PHE A 19 -14.56 -4.76 23.45
C PHE A 19 -13.25 -4.96 22.69
N PHE A 20 -12.12 -5.18 23.38
CA PHE A 20 -10.83 -5.43 22.72
C PHE A 20 -10.85 -6.68 21.85
N ALA A 21 -11.47 -7.77 22.31
CA ALA A 21 -11.57 -9.01 21.55
C ALA A 21 -12.46 -8.85 20.31
N LEU A 22 -13.63 -8.22 20.44
CA LEU A 22 -14.54 -7.96 19.31
C LEU A 22 -13.91 -7.01 18.29
N ASN A 23 -13.25 -5.96 18.78
CA ASN A 23 -12.55 -5.00 17.95
C ASN A 23 -11.44 -5.72 17.16
N SER A 24 -10.59 -6.51 17.83
CA SER A 24 -9.55 -7.34 17.18
C SER A 24 -10.11 -8.33 16.16
N TYR A 25 -11.25 -8.96 16.45
CA TYR A 25 -11.92 -9.86 15.51
C TYR A 25 -12.37 -9.12 14.23
N ILE A 26 -13.06 -7.99 14.38
CA ILE A 26 -13.53 -7.17 13.25
C ILE A 26 -12.35 -6.61 12.44
N TYR A 27 -11.22 -6.31 13.09
CA TYR A 27 -10.00 -5.87 12.39
C TYR A 27 -9.41 -6.96 11.48
N ASN A 28 -9.28 -8.19 12.00
CA ASN A 28 -8.73 -9.31 11.22
C ASN A 28 -9.63 -9.71 10.04
N GLU A 29 -10.95 -9.58 10.19
CA GLU A 29 -11.92 -9.94 9.14
C GLU A 29 -11.90 -8.96 7.94
N LYS A 30 -11.43 -7.72 8.16
CA LYS A 30 -11.30 -6.71 7.10
C LYS A 30 -9.99 -6.77 6.31
N GLN A 31 -8.97 -7.44 6.81
CA GLN A 31 -7.70 -7.57 6.11
C GLN A 31 -7.77 -8.67 5.04
N ALA A 32 -7.08 -8.45 3.92
CA ALA A 32 -6.99 -9.44 2.87
C ALA A 32 -6.41 -10.76 3.42
N SER A 33 -6.89 -11.89 2.90
CA SER A 33 -6.37 -13.20 3.30
C SER A 33 -4.88 -13.30 2.94
N PRO A 34 -3.99 -13.64 3.90
CA PRO A 34 -2.57 -13.81 3.62
C PRO A 34 -2.32 -14.88 2.54
N VAL A 35 -1.32 -14.66 1.71
CA VAL A 35 -0.92 -15.59 0.64
C VAL A 35 0.58 -15.89 0.69
N ALA A 36 1.00 -17.02 0.15
CA ALA A 36 2.42 -17.41 0.18
C ALA A 36 3.32 -16.50 -0.67
N GLU A 37 2.80 -15.96 -1.78
CA GLU A 37 3.57 -15.13 -2.71
C GLU A 37 2.94 -13.77 -2.90
N HIS A 38 3.74 -12.70 -2.83
CA HIS A 38 3.26 -11.32 -2.99
C HIS A 38 2.57 -11.07 -4.35
N LYS A 39 2.96 -11.80 -5.40
CA LYS A 39 2.35 -11.70 -6.74
C LYS A 39 0.95 -12.34 -6.81
N ASN A 40 0.50 -12.99 -5.73
CA ASN A 40 -0.83 -13.59 -5.59
C ASN A 40 -1.69 -12.87 -4.55
N ALA A 41 -1.19 -11.77 -3.97
CA ALA A 41 -1.88 -11.03 -2.93
C ALA A 41 -3.00 -10.15 -3.53
N GLN A 42 -3.88 -9.71 -2.64
CA GLN A 42 -4.92 -8.73 -2.95
C GLN A 42 -4.44 -7.34 -2.54
N TYR A 43 -4.54 -6.39 -3.46
CA TYR A 43 -4.15 -4.99 -3.30
C TYR A 43 -5.37 -4.09 -3.47
N VAL A 44 -5.33 -2.87 -2.93
CA VAL A 44 -6.40 -1.87 -3.14
C VAL A 44 -5.94 -0.82 -4.14
N ILE A 45 -6.43 -0.87 -5.37
CA ILE A 45 -6.10 0.08 -6.44
C ILE A 45 -7.33 0.94 -6.73
N ASP A 46 -7.21 2.25 -6.59
CA ASP A 46 -8.33 3.22 -6.77
C ASP A 46 -9.59 2.83 -5.97
N GLY A 47 -9.39 2.33 -4.75
CA GLY A 47 -10.46 1.88 -3.85
C GLY A 47 -11.10 0.53 -4.23
N GLN A 48 -10.63 -0.12 -5.30
CA GLN A 48 -11.07 -1.44 -5.73
C GLN A 48 -10.11 -2.52 -5.22
N HIS A 49 -10.65 -3.63 -4.74
CA HIS A 49 -9.82 -4.77 -4.37
C HIS A 49 -9.43 -5.60 -5.60
N ILE A 50 -8.14 -5.65 -5.88
CA ILE A 50 -7.55 -6.36 -7.02
C ILE A 50 -6.76 -7.55 -6.50
N LYS A 51 -7.27 -8.76 -6.72
CA LYS A 51 -6.53 -9.99 -6.42
C LYS A 51 -5.71 -10.40 -7.64
N LEU A 52 -4.41 -10.47 -7.47
CA LEU A 52 -3.51 -10.94 -8.50
C LEU A 52 -3.48 -12.47 -8.54
N GLU A 53 -3.27 -13.00 -9.73
CA GLU A 53 -2.92 -14.39 -10.03
C GLU A 53 -1.63 -14.36 -10.86
N ASP A 54 -0.54 -14.85 -10.26
CA ASP A 54 0.82 -14.82 -10.79
C ASP A 54 1.23 -13.45 -11.35
N GLY A 55 0.89 -12.40 -10.60
CA GLY A 55 1.24 -11.01 -10.93
C GLY A 55 0.31 -10.37 -11.96
N LYS A 56 -0.86 -10.95 -12.25
CA LYS A 56 -1.84 -10.36 -13.17
C LYS A 56 -3.25 -10.45 -12.61
N ALA A 57 -4.05 -9.42 -12.84
CA ALA A 57 -5.50 -9.46 -12.65
C ALA A 57 -6.20 -8.84 -13.88
N GLU A 58 -7.37 -9.35 -14.23
CA GLU A 58 -8.12 -8.91 -15.40
C GLU A 58 -9.62 -8.94 -15.12
N SER A 59 -10.31 -7.84 -15.42
CA SER A 59 -11.76 -7.71 -15.26
C SER A 59 -12.36 -6.89 -16.41
N GLU A 60 -13.68 -6.96 -16.60
CA GLU A 60 -14.35 -6.11 -17.59
C GLU A 60 -14.37 -4.65 -17.10
N ALA A 61 -14.13 -3.70 -18.01
CA ALA A 61 -14.16 -2.27 -17.66
C ALA A 61 -15.57 -1.76 -17.32
N ALA A 62 -16.59 -2.46 -17.80
CA ALA A 62 -18.00 -2.29 -17.44
C ALA A 62 -18.72 -3.61 -17.73
N PRO A 63 -19.87 -3.91 -17.09
CA PRO A 63 -20.61 -5.14 -17.35
C PRO A 63 -20.92 -5.34 -18.84
N GLY A 64 -20.41 -6.43 -19.43
CA GLY A 64 -20.58 -6.75 -20.85
C GLY A 64 -19.66 -5.97 -21.81
N SER A 65 -18.67 -5.24 -21.29
CA SER A 65 -17.71 -4.49 -22.11
C SER A 65 -16.68 -5.43 -22.75
N ALA A 66 -16.34 -5.16 -24.01
CA ALA A 66 -15.19 -5.80 -24.65
C ALA A 66 -13.85 -5.26 -24.10
N SER A 67 -13.85 -4.04 -23.55
CA SER A 67 -12.68 -3.44 -22.91
C SER A 67 -12.47 -4.04 -21.52
N LYS A 68 -11.21 -4.22 -21.15
CA LYS A 68 -10.82 -4.84 -19.89
C LYS A 68 -9.96 -3.90 -19.06
N ILE A 69 -10.10 -4.02 -17.75
CA ILE A 69 -9.15 -3.50 -16.79
C ILE A 69 -8.10 -4.59 -16.57
N VAL A 70 -6.84 -4.28 -16.83
CA VAL A 70 -5.73 -5.21 -16.63
C VAL A 70 -4.77 -4.60 -15.63
N THR A 71 -4.57 -5.26 -14.49
CA THR A 71 -3.53 -4.90 -13.53
C THR A 71 -2.39 -5.90 -13.63
N ARG A 72 -1.15 -5.43 -13.65
CA ARG A 72 0.03 -6.28 -13.82
C ARG A 72 1.18 -5.85 -12.92
N TYR A 73 1.88 -6.85 -12.40
CA TYR A 73 3.20 -6.69 -11.82
C TYR A 73 4.18 -6.09 -12.85
N PHE A 74 4.75 -4.94 -12.51
CA PHE A 74 5.74 -4.25 -13.33
C PHE A 74 7.17 -4.56 -12.87
N GLY A 75 7.40 -4.65 -11.55
CA GLY A 75 8.71 -4.88 -10.95
C GLY A 75 9.23 -3.65 -10.21
N ASN A 76 10.53 -3.38 -10.32
CA ASN A 76 11.23 -2.33 -9.59
C ASN A 76 11.23 -2.54 -8.07
N GLU A 77 11.59 -3.76 -7.66
CA GLU A 77 11.43 -4.23 -6.29
C GLU A 77 12.44 -3.59 -5.34
N LEU A 78 11.95 -3.25 -4.14
CA LEU A 78 12.75 -3.00 -2.95
C LEU A 78 12.32 -4.02 -1.89
N SER A 79 13.29 -4.75 -1.34
CA SER A 79 13.07 -5.63 -0.18
C SER A 79 13.63 -4.95 1.06
N THR A 80 12.78 -4.71 2.06
CA THR A 80 13.13 -4.07 3.33
C THR A 80 12.02 -4.30 4.34
N ASP A 81 12.34 -4.27 5.63
CA ASP A 81 11.38 -4.26 6.72
C ASP A 81 10.66 -2.89 6.81
N LEU A 82 9.33 -2.86 6.67
CA LEU A 82 8.50 -1.66 6.76
C LEU A 82 7.87 -1.46 8.15
N ASN A 83 7.82 -2.49 8.98
CA ASN A 83 7.09 -2.48 10.26
C ASN A 83 7.96 -2.80 11.50
N ASP A 84 9.28 -2.95 11.30
CA ASP A 84 10.28 -3.33 12.30
C ASP A 84 10.04 -4.69 12.97
N ASP A 85 9.40 -5.64 12.27
CA ASP A 85 9.15 -6.98 12.81
C ASP A 85 10.28 -8.00 12.53
N GLY A 86 11.32 -7.56 11.81
CA GLY A 86 12.49 -8.36 11.46
C GLY A 86 12.31 -9.25 10.22
N ARG A 87 11.18 -9.16 9.51
CA ARG A 87 10.96 -9.79 8.22
C ARG A 87 11.02 -8.74 7.12
N ASP A 88 11.69 -9.07 6.02
CA ASP A 88 11.67 -8.20 4.86
C ASP A 88 10.30 -8.27 4.16
N ASP A 89 9.74 -7.09 3.90
CA ASP A 89 8.60 -6.85 3.05
C ASP A 89 9.05 -6.58 1.62
N ILE A 90 8.10 -6.57 0.67
CA ILE A 90 8.38 -6.30 -0.73
C ILE A 90 7.58 -5.09 -1.21
N ILE A 91 8.27 -4.07 -1.69
CA ILE A 91 7.70 -2.88 -2.33
C ILE A 91 7.96 -3.00 -3.82
N PHE A 92 6.96 -2.75 -4.65
CA PHE A 92 7.08 -2.86 -6.09
C PHE A 92 6.03 -2.03 -6.82
N LEU A 93 6.13 -1.98 -8.15
CA LEU A 93 5.18 -1.28 -8.99
C LEU A 93 4.15 -2.23 -9.61
N LEU A 94 2.90 -1.77 -9.63
CA LEU A 94 1.84 -2.30 -10.46
C LEU A 94 1.55 -1.32 -11.60
N THR A 95 1.22 -1.85 -12.77
CA THR A 95 0.57 -1.08 -13.83
C THR A 95 -0.91 -1.42 -13.92
N GLN A 96 -1.74 -0.44 -14.30
CA GLN A 96 -3.14 -0.67 -14.64
C GLN A 96 -3.51 -0.01 -15.97
N GLU A 97 -4.15 -0.78 -16.83
CA GLU A 97 -4.79 -0.35 -18.07
C GLU A 97 -6.31 -0.41 -17.86
N THR A 98 -7.06 0.65 -18.14
CA THR A 98 -8.52 0.72 -17.87
C THR A 98 -9.39 0.75 -19.15
N GLY A 99 -8.87 0.19 -20.24
CA GLY A 99 -9.56 0.15 -21.54
C GLY A 99 -9.36 1.38 -22.44
N GLY A 100 -8.61 2.37 -21.98
CA GLY A 100 -8.09 3.48 -22.79
C GLY A 100 -6.66 3.24 -23.28
N SER A 101 -5.95 4.32 -23.64
CA SER A 101 -4.51 4.27 -24.01
C SER A 101 -3.56 4.59 -22.85
N GLY A 102 -4.10 4.89 -21.67
CA GLY A 102 -3.34 5.18 -20.47
C GLY A 102 -2.79 3.91 -19.81
N ILE A 103 -1.62 4.04 -19.19
CA ILE A 103 -0.99 3.01 -18.37
C ILE A 103 -0.59 3.67 -17.06
N PHE A 104 -1.40 3.44 -16.02
CA PHE A 104 -1.22 4.04 -14.71
C PHE A 104 -0.24 3.21 -13.89
N HIS A 105 0.70 3.86 -13.19
CA HIS A 105 1.69 3.20 -12.36
C HIS A 105 1.39 3.46 -10.88
N TYR A 106 1.39 2.41 -10.06
CA TYR A 106 1.11 2.47 -8.63
C TYR A 106 2.26 1.83 -7.84
N VAL A 107 2.63 2.45 -6.72
CA VAL A 107 3.50 1.80 -5.71
C VAL A 107 2.63 1.01 -4.75
N VAL A 108 2.98 -0.25 -4.51
CA VAL A 108 2.34 -1.11 -3.51
C VAL A 108 3.39 -1.77 -2.63
N ALA A 109 2.98 -2.17 -1.42
CA ALA A 109 3.74 -3.03 -0.54
C ALA A 109 3.00 -4.35 -0.31
N ALA A 110 3.77 -5.43 -0.23
CA ALA A 110 3.35 -6.71 0.29
C ALA A 110 4.02 -6.89 1.66
N LEU A 111 3.25 -6.69 2.72
CA LEU A 111 3.71 -6.86 4.10
C LEU A 111 3.80 -8.36 4.41
N ASN A 112 4.98 -8.80 4.81
CA ASN A 112 5.33 -10.19 5.10
C ASN A 112 5.00 -10.53 6.55
N THR A 113 3.86 -11.19 6.75
CA THR A 113 3.44 -11.64 8.07
C THR A 113 3.82 -13.10 8.30
N GLU A 114 3.72 -13.59 9.54
CA GLU A 114 3.90 -15.02 9.86
C GLU A 114 2.95 -15.95 9.08
N ARG A 115 1.84 -15.41 8.56
CA ARG A 115 0.83 -16.16 7.81
C ARG A 115 0.97 -16.01 6.30
N GLY A 116 1.94 -15.23 5.82
CA GLY A 116 2.13 -14.87 4.41
C GLY A 116 1.96 -13.37 4.15
N TYR A 117 1.95 -13.01 2.87
CA TYR A 117 1.89 -11.64 2.41
C TYR A 117 0.47 -11.07 2.44
N ILE A 118 0.35 -9.82 2.90
CA ILE A 118 -0.86 -8.99 2.83
C ILE A 118 -0.53 -7.76 1.97
N GLY A 119 -1.35 -7.49 0.95
CA GLY A 119 -1.15 -6.36 0.05
C GLY A 119 -1.68 -5.04 0.62
N SER A 120 -0.99 -3.94 0.31
CA SER A 120 -1.39 -2.58 0.65
C SER A 120 -2.37 -1.96 -0.35
N ASP A 121 -2.76 -0.71 -0.10
CA ASP A 121 -3.24 0.18 -1.15
C ASP A 121 -2.14 0.56 -2.15
N GLY A 122 -2.57 0.98 -3.34
CA GLY A 122 -1.71 1.49 -4.39
C GLY A 122 -1.65 3.01 -4.37
N TYR A 123 -0.47 3.56 -4.17
CA TYR A 123 -0.23 4.99 -4.36
C TYR A 123 0.00 5.29 -5.85
N LEU A 124 -0.89 6.07 -6.48
CA LEU A 124 -0.75 6.45 -7.89
C LEU A 124 0.45 7.39 -8.11
N LEU A 125 1.42 6.94 -8.91
CA LEU A 125 2.53 7.77 -9.37
C LEU A 125 2.14 8.63 -10.58
N GLY A 126 1.36 8.08 -11.51
CA GLY A 126 0.90 8.79 -12.72
C GLY A 126 0.63 7.90 -13.93
N ASP A 127 0.24 8.53 -15.04
CA ASP A 127 0.00 7.88 -16.36
C ASP A 127 1.26 7.93 -17.24
N ARG A 128 1.71 6.76 -17.71
CA ARG A 128 2.85 6.58 -18.62
C ARG A 128 4.08 7.38 -18.19
N ILE A 129 4.37 7.33 -16.88
CA ILE A 129 5.61 7.84 -16.29
C ILE A 129 6.78 6.92 -16.67
N ALA A 130 8.01 7.35 -16.41
CA ALA A 130 9.19 6.50 -16.52
C ALA A 130 9.68 6.12 -15.11
N PRO A 131 9.43 4.89 -14.62
CA PRO A 131 9.91 4.46 -13.31
C PRO A 131 11.43 4.51 -13.21
N GLN A 132 11.94 4.89 -12.03
CA GLN A 132 13.36 4.84 -11.69
C GLN A 132 13.53 3.92 -10.48
N THR A 133 14.28 4.28 -9.44
CA THR A 133 14.49 3.42 -8.27
C THR A 133 13.37 3.54 -7.24
N ILE A 134 13.13 2.45 -6.49
CA ILE A 134 12.53 2.51 -5.15
C ILE A 134 13.65 2.25 -4.15
N GLU A 135 13.80 3.13 -3.16
CA GLU A 135 14.89 3.04 -2.19
C GLU A 135 14.43 3.46 -0.78
N ILE A 136 15.21 3.10 0.23
CA ILE A 136 14.97 3.60 1.60
C ILE A 136 15.34 5.08 1.64
N SER A 137 14.55 5.88 2.37
CA SER A 137 14.82 7.30 2.49
C SER A 137 16.20 7.57 3.08
N PRO A 138 17.01 8.46 2.47
CA PRO A 138 18.34 8.78 2.98
C PRO A 138 18.30 9.69 4.22
N ASN A 139 17.12 10.23 4.59
CA ASN A 139 16.97 11.06 5.78
C ASN A 139 17.01 10.17 7.05
N PRO A 140 17.97 10.35 7.96
CA PRO A 140 18.08 9.53 9.18
C PRO A 140 16.87 9.64 10.13
N ARG A 141 16.05 10.70 9.99
CA ARG A 141 14.81 10.88 10.76
C ARG A 141 13.64 10.08 10.21
N HIS A 142 13.74 9.65 8.96
CA HIS A 142 12.71 8.87 8.29
C HIS A 142 12.86 7.38 8.63
N LYS A 143 12.08 6.93 9.63
CA LYS A 143 11.98 5.50 9.95
C LYS A 143 10.95 4.81 9.06
N ASN A 144 11.39 3.79 8.32
CA ASN A 144 10.60 2.95 7.41
C ASN A 144 9.84 3.77 6.37
N VAL A 145 10.53 4.75 5.80
CA VAL A 145 10.03 5.57 4.69
C VAL A 145 10.79 5.15 3.45
N ILE A 146 10.06 4.83 2.40
CA ILE A 146 10.62 4.57 1.07
C ILE A 146 10.50 5.82 0.20
N VAL A 147 11.33 5.89 -0.83
CA VAL A 147 11.29 6.92 -1.86
C VAL A 147 11.06 6.23 -3.18
N ALA A 148 9.95 6.53 -3.85
CA ALA A 148 9.70 6.09 -5.21
C ALA A 148 10.09 7.21 -6.18
N ASN A 149 11.15 6.98 -6.95
CA ASN A 149 11.66 7.90 -7.94
C ASN A 149 11.09 7.56 -9.32
N TYR A 150 10.69 8.58 -10.07
CA TYR A 150 10.16 8.44 -11.42
C TYR A 150 10.36 9.73 -12.21
N ALA A 151 10.33 9.66 -13.54
CA ALA A 151 10.23 10.85 -14.37
C ALA A 151 8.81 11.00 -14.92
N ASP A 152 8.33 12.24 -14.95
CA ASP A 152 7.07 12.64 -15.54
C ASP A 152 7.31 13.65 -16.68
N ARG A 153 6.27 13.99 -17.43
CA ARG A 153 6.31 15.00 -18.48
C ARG A 153 6.18 16.40 -17.87
N GLU A 154 6.69 17.39 -18.59
CA GLU A 154 6.38 18.79 -18.24
C GLU A 154 4.89 19.09 -18.49
N VAL A 155 4.37 20.08 -17.76
CA VAL A 155 2.98 20.51 -17.90
C VAL A 155 2.72 20.96 -19.35
N GLY A 156 1.73 20.33 -19.99
CA GLY A 156 1.32 20.65 -21.36
C GLY A 156 2.07 19.88 -22.46
N GLN A 157 3.07 19.06 -22.12
CA GLN A 157 3.69 18.17 -23.11
C GLN A 157 2.72 17.07 -23.56
N PRO A 158 2.76 16.67 -24.84
CA PRO A 158 1.90 15.59 -25.34
C PRO A 158 2.32 14.23 -24.77
N MET A 159 1.37 13.30 -24.67
CA MET A 159 1.61 11.95 -24.16
C MET A 159 2.54 11.09 -25.03
N THR A 160 2.81 11.53 -26.26
CA THR A 160 3.82 10.93 -27.16
C THR A 160 5.25 11.35 -26.83
N MET A 161 5.43 12.42 -26.03
CA MET A 161 6.74 12.84 -25.54
C MET A 161 7.21 11.90 -24.44
N GLN A 162 8.53 11.67 -24.36
CA GLN A 162 9.11 10.88 -23.28
C GLN A 162 9.13 11.69 -21.97
N PRO A 163 8.77 11.10 -20.81
CA PRO A 163 8.95 11.74 -19.51
C PRO A 163 10.40 12.12 -19.24
N SER A 164 10.63 13.32 -18.68
CA SER A 164 11.98 13.87 -18.46
C SER A 164 12.13 14.66 -17.16
N VAL A 165 11.05 15.00 -16.48
CA VAL A 165 11.06 15.74 -15.21
C VAL A 165 11.12 14.76 -14.06
N GLY A 166 12.26 14.69 -13.39
CA GLY A 166 12.43 13.84 -12.19
C GLY A 166 11.48 14.26 -11.07
N LYS A 167 10.82 13.28 -10.47
CA LYS A 167 9.93 13.40 -9.31
C LYS A 167 10.24 12.28 -8.32
N SER A 168 9.96 12.56 -7.06
CA SER A 168 10.09 11.61 -5.97
C SER A 168 8.88 11.73 -5.05
N VAL A 169 8.38 10.61 -4.55
CA VAL A 169 7.40 10.59 -3.47
C VAL A 169 7.94 9.77 -2.31
N PHE A 170 7.77 10.30 -1.10
CA PHE A 170 8.21 9.67 0.14
C PHE A 170 7.00 9.06 0.81
N LEU A 171 7.02 7.75 1.01
CA LEU A 171 5.87 6.98 1.46
C LEU A 171 6.23 6.16 2.70
N LYS A 172 5.32 6.13 3.67
CA LYS A 172 5.39 5.27 4.85
C LYS A 172 4.16 4.40 4.91
N LEU A 173 4.34 3.09 5.06
CA LEU A 173 3.22 2.17 5.19
C LEU A 173 2.69 2.24 6.63
N ASP A 174 1.40 2.48 6.79
CA ASP A 174 0.70 2.13 8.02
C ASP A 174 0.37 0.64 7.98
N SER A 175 1.18 -0.16 8.68
CA SER A 175 1.02 -1.62 8.77
C SER A 175 -0.32 -2.09 9.35
N VAL A 176 -1.07 -1.21 10.03
CA VAL A 176 -2.39 -1.54 10.59
C VAL A 176 -3.47 -1.41 9.53
N SER A 177 -3.54 -0.24 8.89
CA SER A 177 -4.55 0.05 7.86
C SER A 177 -4.17 -0.48 6.47
N MET A 178 -2.90 -0.87 6.28
CA MET A 178 -2.32 -1.26 4.99
C MET A 178 -2.40 -0.13 3.95
N GLN A 179 -2.28 1.12 4.41
CA GLN A 179 -2.35 2.32 3.59
C GLN A 179 -1.03 3.09 3.56
N TRP A 180 -0.71 3.68 2.42
CA TRP A 180 0.42 4.61 2.29
C TRP A 180 0.09 5.98 2.88
N GLY A 181 0.94 6.45 3.79
CA GLY A 181 1.01 7.84 4.21
C GLY A 181 2.10 8.58 3.43
N ILE A 182 1.81 9.80 2.97
CA ILE A 182 2.81 10.70 2.38
C ILE A 182 3.64 11.30 3.51
N VAL A 183 4.96 11.27 3.35
CA VAL A 183 5.91 11.95 4.24
C VAL A 183 6.43 13.19 3.53
N GLU A 184 6.34 14.36 4.16
CA GLU A 184 6.93 15.57 3.61
C GLU A 184 8.47 15.48 3.70
N PRO A 185 9.21 15.71 2.59
CA PRO A 185 10.68 15.59 2.59
C PRO A 185 11.38 16.57 3.54
N SER A 186 10.74 17.71 3.83
CA SER A 186 11.29 18.82 4.58
C SER A 186 10.18 19.56 5.34
N PHE A 187 9.72 18.98 6.45
CA PHE A 187 8.78 19.66 7.34
C PHE A 187 9.51 20.77 8.13
N GLU A 188 9.06 22.03 8.04
CA GLU A 188 9.74 23.18 8.70
C GLU A 188 9.83 23.07 10.24
N GLY A 189 9.01 22.23 10.87
CA GLY A 189 9.09 21.90 12.30
C GLY A 189 10.29 21.03 12.70
N GLU A 190 11.17 20.69 11.75
CA GLU A 190 12.45 20.01 11.96
C GLU A 190 13.58 20.90 12.50
N SER A 191 13.26 22.14 12.85
CA SER A 191 14.16 23.10 13.48
C SER A 191 14.42 22.74 14.96
N ARG A 192 15.55 22.04 15.15
CA ARG A 192 16.41 21.91 16.35
C ARG A 192 15.78 21.86 17.74
#